data_AF-A0A3N0WJ76-F1
#
_entry.id   AF-A0A3N0WJ76-F1
#
_cell.length_a   1.000
_cell.length_b   1.000
_cell.length_c   1.000
_cell.angle_alpha   90.00
_cell.angle_beta   90.00
_cell.angle_gamma   90.00
#
_symmetry.space_group_name_H-M   'P 1'
#
loop_
_entity.id
_entity.type
_entity.pdbx_description
1 polymer ?
#
loop_
_entity_poly.entity_id
_entity_poly.type
_entity_poly.pdbx_seq_one_letter_code
_entity_poly.pdbx_strand_id
1 'polypeptide(L)'
;MILKIINSVLILTAVFMGFKQGIAMFSGKPEMTAMFGKWGFDKTGLMINGSITIAAAVMILFPKTFIWGNFLMAVGILLIICFHLMDKDFKGVLIELPFLLLNLIIIYLQHPLKN
;
A
#
# COMPACT_ATOMS: atom_id res chain seq x y z
N MET A 1 -18.17 -14.35 -13.60
CA MET A 1 -17.40 -13.52 -14.56
C MET A 1 -17.34 -12.05 -14.17
N ILE A 2 -18.47 -11.38 -13.90
CA ILE A 2 -18.50 -9.97 -13.43
C ILE A 2 -17.62 -9.74 -12.20
N LEU A 3 -17.73 -10.59 -11.16
CA LEU A 3 -16.89 -10.50 -9.96
C LEU A 3 -15.38 -10.61 -10.25
N LYS A 4 -14.98 -11.43 -11.24
CA LYS A 4 -13.58 -11.56 -11.65
C LYS A 4 -13.09 -10.28 -12.34
N ILE A 5 -13.93 -9.64 -13.16
CA ILE A 5 -13.60 -8.36 -13.81
C ILE A 5 -13.45 -7.26 -12.76
N ILE A 6 -14.42 -7.15 -11.84
CA ILE A 6 -14.37 -6.17 -10.75
C ILE A 6 -13.08 -6.36 -9.94
N ASN A 7 -12.78 -7.60 -9.52
CA ASN A 7 -11.58 -7.81 -8.70
C ASN A 7 -10.28 -7.59 -9.48
N SER A 8 -10.22 -7.93 -10.76
CA SER A 8 -9.07 -7.58 -11.61
C SER A 8 -8.85 -6.06 -11.67
N VAL A 9 -9.91 -5.27 -11.82
CA VAL A 9 -9.81 -3.80 -11.81
C VAL A 9 -9.34 -3.30 -10.45
N LEU A 10 -9.92 -3.80 -9.35
CA LEU A 10 -9.50 -3.43 -8.00
C LEU A 10 -8.03 -3.75 -7.73
N ILE A 11 -7.56 -4.93 -8.15
CA ILE A 11 -6.16 -5.34 -8.05
C ILE A 11 -5.27 -4.40 -8.86
N LEU A 12 -5.61 -4.11 -10.12
CA LEU A 12 -4.81 -3.21 -10.96
C LEU A 12 -4.76 -1.81 -10.36
N THR A 13 -5.86 -1.31 -9.81
CA THR A 13 -5.89 -0.02 -9.09
C THR A 13 -5.00 -0.04 -7.87
N ALA A 14 -5.11 -1.06 -7.01
CA ALA A 14 -4.28 -1.19 -5.81
C ALA A 14 -2.79 -1.30 -6.14
N VAL A 15 -2.43 -2.09 -7.15
CA VAL A 15 -1.04 -2.23 -7.62
C VAL A 15 -0.52 -0.92 -8.19
N PHE A 16 -1.29 -0.25 -9.04
CA PHE A 16 -0.89 1.04 -9.62
C PHE A 16 -0.65 2.10 -8.54
N MET A 17 -1.57 2.21 -7.58
CA MET A 17 -1.45 3.18 -6.48
C MET A 17 -0.28 2.83 -5.55
N GLY A 18 -0.15 1.56 -5.15
CA GLY A 18 0.96 1.09 -4.33
C GLY A 18 2.31 1.28 -5.01
N PHE A 19 2.42 0.99 -6.30
CA PHE A 19 3.65 1.19 -7.07
C PHE A 19 4.00 2.69 -7.19
N LYS A 20 3.01 3.55 -7.46
CA LYS A 20 3.20 5.01 -7.49
C LYS A 20 3.66 5.56 -6.15
N GLN A 21 3.05 5.11 -5.05
CA GLN A 21 3.42 5.51 -3.69
C GLN A 21 4.82 5.00 -3.35
N GLY A 22 5.11 3.73 -3.63
CA GLY A 22 6.42 3.14 -3.40
C GLY A 22 7.54 3.83 -4.17
N ILE A 23 7.33 4.22 -5.43
CA ILE A 23 8.28 5.05 -6.19
C ILE A 23 8.44 6.44 -5.57
N ALA A 24 7.36 7.07 -5.11
CA ALA A 24 7.45 8.38 -4.46
C ALA A 24 8.29 8.35 -3.18
N MET A 25 8.19 7.26 -2.41
CA MET A 25 9.02 7.00 -1.23
C MET A 25 10.47 6.68 -1.62
N PHE A 26 10.67 5.78 -2.59
CA PHE A 26 12.00 5.37 -3.05
C PHE A 26 12.80 6.52 -3.69
N SER A 27 12.14 7.39 -4.45
CA SER A 27 12.77 8.59 -5.02
C SER A 27 13.00 9.71 -4.00
N GLY A 28 12.43 9.58 -2.79
CA GLY A 28 12.54 10.59 -1.75
C GLY A 28 11.90 11.91 -2.16
N LYS A 29 10.67 11.87 -2.73
CA LYS A 29 9.93 13.09 -3.06
C LYS A 29 9.86 14.04 -1.86
N PRO A 30 10.00 15.37 -2.06
CA PRO A 30 10.01 16.34 -0.98
C PRO A 30 8.84 16.22 -0.01
N GLU A 31 7.64 15.89 -0.52
CA GLU A 31 6.44 15.70 0.30
C GLU A 31 6.56 14.47 1.20
N MET A 32 7.09 13.35 0.66
CA MET A 32 7.27 12.11 1.42
C MET A 32 8.41 12.24 2.43
N THR A 33 9.50 12.92 2.08
CA THR A 33 10.61 13.15 3.02
C THR A 33 10.20 14.10 4.14
N ALA A 34 9.42 15.14 3.86
CA ALA A 34 8.90 16.03 4.89
C ALA A 34 7.91 15.33 5.84
N MET A 35 7.08 14.43 5.31
CA MET A 35 6.11 13.67 6.10
C MET A 35 6.79 12.61 6.96
N PHE A 36 7.59 11.73 6.37
CA PHE A 36 8.29 10.66 7.09
C PHE A 36 9.40 11.20 8.00
N GLY A 37 10.01 12.34 7.64
CA GLY A 37 10.98 13.02 8.48
C GLY A 37 10.41 13.48 9.83
N LYS A 38 9.12 13.83 9.90
CA LYS A 38 8.44 14.13 11.17
C LYS A 38 8.37 12.93 12.11
N TRP A 39 8.33 11.72 11.53
CA TRP A 39 8.28 10.46 12.26
C TRP A 39 9.66 9.86 12.53
N GLY A 40 10.73 10.62 12.29
CA GLY A 40 12.10 10.20 12.56
C GLY A 40 12.69 9.25 11.52
N PHE A 41 12.04 9.07 10.37
CA PHE A 41 12.63 8.31 9.26
C PHE A 41 13.70 9.14 8.57
N ASP A 42 14.88 8.54 8.40
CA ASP A 42 15.89 9.05 7.52
C ASP A 42 15.56 8.71 6.06
N LYS A 43 16.33 9.28 5.12
CA LYS A 43 16.14 9.02 3.69
C LYS A 43 16.28 7.53 3.36
N THR A 44 17.17 6.82 4.06
CA THR A 44 17.39 5.38 3.89
C THR A 44 16.17 4.57 4.30
N GLY A 45 15.60 4.83 5.48
CA GLY A 45 14.39 4.17 5.97
C GLY A 45 13.19 4.43 5.06
N LEU A 46 13.04 5.66 4.55
CA LEU A 46 12.01 5.99 3.57
C LEU A 46 12.18 5.19 2.27
N MET A 47 13.41 5.08 1.77
CA MET A 47 13.71 4.29 0.56
C MET A 47 13.41 2.82 0.76
N ILE A 48 13.82 2.23 1.90
CA ILE A 48 13.55 0.83 2.25
C ILE A 48 12.04 0.59 2.29
N ASN A 49 11.27 1.45 2.96
CA ASN A 49 9.82 1.29 3.01
C ASN A 49 9.19 1.43 1.62
N GLY A 50 9.69 2.34 0.77
CA GLY A 50 9.29 2.44 -0.63
C GLY A 50 9.56 1.17 -1.43
N SER A 51 10.74 0.57 -1.27
CA SER A 51 11.09 -0.70 -1.92
C SER A 51 10.19 -1.84 -1.47
N ILE A 52 9.86 -1.92 -0.17
CA ILE A 52 8.92 -2.92 0.36
C ILE A 52 7.53 -2.72 -0.26
N THR A 53 7.03 -1.48 -0.34
CA THR A 53 5.73 -1.19 -0.97
C THR A 53 5.70 -1.57 -2.45
N ILE A 54 6.79 -1.30 -3.20
CA ILE A 54 6.92 -1.72 -4.60
C ILE A 54 6.90 -3.25 -4.70
N ALA A 55 7.66 -3.94 -3.87
CA ALA A 55 7.71 -5.40 -3.86
C ALA A 55 6.33 -6.00 -3.53
N ALA A 56 5.64 -5.45 -2.53
CA ALA A 56 4.28 -5.83 -2.15
C ALA A 56 3.31 -5.67 -3.34
N ALA A 57 3.35 -4.53 -4.03
CA ALA A 57 2.52 -4.28 -5.21
C ALA A 57 2.77 -5.31 -6.32
N VAL A 58 4.04 -5.64 -6.61
CA VAL A 58 4.39 -6.67 -7.61
C VAL A 58 3.89 -8.06 -7.17
N MET A 59 4.01 -8.40 -5.88
CA MET A 59 3.55 -9.67 -5.34
C MET A 59 2.02 -9.86 -5.46
N ILE A 60 1.24 -8.79 -5.47
CA ILE A 60 -0.22 -8.86 -5.64
C ILE A 60 -0.62 -9.36 -7.04
N LEU A 61 0.21 -9.10 -8.07
CA LEU A 61 -0.08 -9.52 -9.44
C LEU A 61 -0.04 -11.03 -9.65
N PHE A 62 0.65 -11.77 -8.78
CA PHE A 62 0.81 -13.21 -8.92
C PHE A 62 -0.08 -13.97 -7.93
N PRO A 63 -0.91 -14.94 -8.37
CA PRO A 63 -1.83 -15.67 -7.50
C PRO A 63 -1.18 -16.37 -6.30
N LYS A 64 0.08 -16.81 -6.45
CA LYS A 64 0.85 -17.50 -5.41
C LYS A 64 1.29 -16.57 -4.28
N THR A 65 1.60 -15.32 -4.60
CA THR A 65 2.09 -14.31 -3.63
C THR A 65 1.03 -13.29 -3.26
N PHE A 66 -0.17 -13.38 -3.85
CA PHE A 66 -1.28 -12.44 -3.69
C PHE A 66 -1.59 -12.07 -2.24
N ILE A 67 -1.76 -13.06 -1.36
CA ILE A 67 -2.08 -12.83 0.06
C ILE A 67 -0.94 -12.11 0.75
N TRP A 68 0.30 -12.54 0.51
CA TRP A 68 1.50 -11.95 1.08
C TRP A 68 1.72 -10.51 0.62
N GLY A 69 1.49 -10.22 -0.66
CA GLY A 69 1.57 -8.86 -1.20
C GLY A 69 0.55 -7.92 -0.57
N ASN A 70 -0.72 -8.32 -0.50
CA ASN A 70 -1.75 -7.52 0.17
C ASN A 70 -1.48 -7.37 1.67
N PHE A 71 -0.97 -8.42 2.34
CA PHE A 71 -0.60 -8.35 3.75
C PHE A 71 0.52 -7.34 4.00
N LEU A 72 1.61 -7.39 3.22
CA LEU A 72 2.71 -6.43 3.33
C LEU A 72 2.24 -5.00 3.08
N MET A 73 1.38 -4.79 2.08
CA MET A 73 0.82 -3.47 1.79
C MET A 73 -0.09 -2.98 2.93
N ALA A 74 -0.96 -3.85 3.46
CA ALA A 74 -1.83 -3.52 4.59
C ALA A 74 -1.05 -3.17 5.86
N VAL A 75 0.02 -3.90 6.18
CA VAL A 75 0.89 -3.60 7.32
C VAL A 75 1.60 -2.25 7.12
N GLY A 76 2.09 -1.96 5.91
CA GLY A 76 2.69 -0.67 5.59
C GLY A 76 1.71 0.50 5.77
N ILE A 77 0.49 0.36 5.27
CA ILE A 77 -0.56 1.38 5.43
C ILE A 77 -0.95 1.53 6.91
N LEU A 78 -1.10 0.41 7.64
CA LEU A 78 -1.41 0.44 9.07
C LEU A 78 -0.33 1.18 9.87
N LEU A 79 0.94 0.96 9.54
CA LEU A 79 2.05 1.68 10.16
C LEU A 79 1.93 3.20 9.95
N ILE A 80 1.63 3.63 8.72
CA ILE A 80 1.42 5.04 8.37
C ILE A 80 0.22 5.62 9.15
N ILE A 81 -0.88 4.86 9.27
CA ILE A 81 -2.05 5.25 10.07
C ILE A 81 -1.67 5.44 11.55
N CYS A 82 -0.88 4.52 12.12
CA CYS A 82 -0.41 4.65 13.50
C CYS A 82 0.40 5.93 13.70
N PHE A 83 1.25 6.31 12.74
CA PHE A 83 2.00 7.56 12.83
C PHE A 83 1.10 8.81 12.69
N HIS A 84 0.11 8.80 11.80
CA HIS A 84 -0.88 9.87 11.76
C HIS A 84 -1.68 9.99 13.06
N LEU A 85 -2.06 8.88 13.69
CA LEU A 85 -2.75 8.88 14.98
C LEU A 85 -1.86 9.43 16.10
N MET A 86 -0.57 9.10 16.09
CA MET A 86 0.41 9.66 17.03
C MET A 86 0.49 11.19 16.91
N ASP A 87 0.42 11.73 15.68
CA ASP A 87 0.39 13.18 15.40
C ASP A 87 -1.00 13.81 15.56
N LYS A 88 -2.02 13.03 15.94
CA LYS A 88 -3.45 13.43 15.98
C LYS A 88 -3.97 13.96 14.63
N ASP A 89 -3.37 13.54 13.52
CA ASP A 89 -3.75 13.92 12.17
C ASP A 89 -4.84 12.97 11.62
N PHE A 90 -6.09 13.27 11.98
CA PHE A 90 -7.25 12.53 11.48
C PHE A 90 -7.42 12.61 9.97
N LYS A 91 -6.93 13.68 9.32
CA LYS A 91 -7.05 13.82 7.86
C LYS A 91 -6.17 12.80 7.15
N GLY A 92 -4.94 12.62 7.63
CA GLY A 92 -4.05 11.57 7.14
C GLY A 92 -4.63 10.17 7.30
N VAL A 93 -5.20 9.87 8.48
CA VAL A 93 -5.88 8.58 8.72
C VAL A 93 -7.01 8.35 7.71
N LEU A 94 -7.85 9.35 7.46
CA LEU A 94 -8.97 9.26 6.52
C LEU A 94 -8.51 9.04 5.06
N ILE A 95 -7.31 9.52 4.70
CA ILE A 95 -6.74 9.31 3.37
C ILE A 95 -6.23 7.88 3.22
N GLU A 96 -5.60 7.31 4.26
CA GLU A 96 -4.99 5.97 4.22
C GLU A 96 -6.00 4.83 4.44
N LEU A 97 -7.08 5.09 5.19
CA LEU A 97 -8.08 4.07 5.53
C LEU A 97 -8.75 3.38 4.31
N PRO A 98 -9.15 4.10 3.24
CA PRO A 98 -9.69 3.47 2.03
C PRO A 98 -8.72 2.47 1.40
N PHE A 99 -7.41 2.72 1.45
CA PHE A 99 -6.40 1.83 0.90
C PHE A 99 -6.24 0.56 1.73
N LEU A 100 -6.31 0.67 3.05
CA LEU A 100 -6.33 -0.49 3.94
C LEU A 100 -7.56 -1.36 3.65
N LEU A 101 -8.73 -0.74 3.58
CA LEU A 101 -9.98 -1.44 3.26
C LEU A 101 -9.94 -2.08 1.87
N LEU A 102 -9.36 -1.39 0.87
CA LEU A 102 -9.19 -1.93 -0.47
C LEU A 102 -8.37 -3.23 -0.47
N ASN A 103 -7.25 -3.28 0.26
CA ASN A 103 -6.45 -4.51 0.38
C ASN A 103 -7.26 -5.66 1.01
N LEU A 104 -8.03 -5.37 2.05
CA LEU A 104 -8.88 -6.38 2.71
C LEU A 104 -10.00 -6.88 1.80
N ILE A 105 -10.65 -5.97 1.05
CA ILE A 105 -11.69 -6.31 0.07
C ILE A 105 -11.10 -7.19 -1.04
N ILE A 106 -9.92 -6.83 -1.56
CA ILE A 106 -9.23 -7.60 -2.61
C ILE A 106 -8.91 -9.01 -2.11
N ILE A 107 -8.40 -9.16 -0.88
CA ILE A 107 -8.17 -10.48 -0.26
C ILE A 107 -9.48 -11.27 -0.18
N TYR A 108 -10.55 -10.66 0.31
CA TYR A 108 -11.86 -11.30 0.45
C TYR A 108 -12.43 -11.77 -0.91
N LEU A 109 -12.29 -10.95 -1.95
CA LEU A 109 -12.77 -11.27 -3.30
C LEU A 109 -11.92 -12.32 -4.03
N GLN A 110 -10.75 -12.66 -3.49
CA GLN A 110 -9.79 -13.66 -3.99
C GLN A 110 -9.25 -13.42 -5.41
N HIS A 111 -8.01 -13.82 -5.66
CA HIS A 111 -7.35 -13.53 -6.93
C HIS A 111 -8.14 -14.09 -8.14
N PRO A 112 -8.50 -13.27 -9.15
CA PRO A 112 -9.41 -13.66 -10.24
C PRO A 112 -8.85 -14.78 -11.14
N LEU A 113 -7.53 -14.88 -11.24
CA LEU A 113 -6.81 -15.95 -11.94
C LEU A 113 -6.60 -17.22 -11.09
N LYS A 114 -6.95 -17.22 -9.81
CA LYS A 114 -6.99 -18.44 -8.99
C LYS A 114 -8.33 -19.11 -9.29
N ASN A 115 -8.27 -20.28 -9.93
CA ASN A 115 -9.45 -21.07 -10.29
C ASN A 115 -10.17 -21.57 -9.05
#